data_AF-A0A922JEB6-F1
#
_entry.id   AF-A0A922JEB6-F1
#
_cell.length_a   1.000
_cell.length_b   1.000
_cell.length_c   1.000
_cell.angle_alpha   90.00
_cell.angle_beta   90.00
_cell.angle_gamma   90.00
#
_symmetry.space_group_name_H-M   'P 1'
#
loop_
_entity.id
_entity.type
_entity.pdbx_description
1 polymer ?
#
loop_
_entity_poly.entity_id
_entity_poly.type
_entity_poly.pdbx_seq_one_letter_code
_entity_poly.pdbx_strand_id
1 'polypeptide(L)'
;MNPSWPKDQVMDETCWSDTEYCRTTENWYYLSKTEAEREALELVKGSELDVVSICPTLVLGPILRSTVNASSLFLLRFLKEGLESVENWLSWIVDVRDLAEALILAFEKPEAEGRYICMSHMIKTESLVDMLKSEYPHYKYPKKKASLSAI
;
A
#
# COMPACT_ATOMS: atom_id res chain seq x y z
N MET A 1 -3.99 -5.96 -7.07
CA MET A 1 -5.45 -6.11 -7.21
C MET A 1 -5.75 -7.21 -8.21
N ASN A 2 -6.35 -8.30 -7.76
CA ASN A 2 -6.74 -9.40 -8.65
C ASN A 2 -7.98 -10.07 -8.04
N PRO A 3 -9.19 -9.84 -8.60
CA PRO A 3 -10.43 -10.38 -8.02
C PRO A 3 -10.54 -11.90 -8.16
N SER A 4 -9.77 -12.48 -9.08
CA SER A 4 -9.75 -13.91 -9.38
C SER A 4 -8.73 -14.67 -8.52
N TRP A 5 -8.00 -13.99 -7.62
CA TRP A 5 -7.04 -14.65 -6.74
C TRP A 5 -7.75 -15.63 -5.80
N PRO A 6 -7.26 -16.88 -5.65
CA PRO A 6 -7.90 -17.85 -4.77
C PRO A 6 -7.98 -17.36 -3.33
N LYS A 7 -9.16 -17.48 -2.70
CA LYS A 7 -9.41 -16.95 -1.35
C LYS A 7 -8.69 -17.72 -0.25
N ASP A 8 -8.32 -18.97 -0.53
CA ASP A 8 -7.59 -19.88 0.34
C ASP A 8 -6.07 -19.82 0.12
N GLN A 9 -5.60 -19.05 -0.86
CA GLN A 9 -4.18 -18.88 -1.15
C GLN A 9 -3.66 -17.58 -0.53
N VAL A 10 -2.65 -17.70 0.32
CA VAL A 10 -1.89 -16.56 0.86
C VAL A 10 -1.24 -15.82 -0.31
N MET A 11 -1.35 -14.49 -0.32
CA MET A 11 -0.65 -13.66 -1.30
C MET A 11 0.84 -13.60 -0.96
N ASP A 12 1.66 -13.99 -1.93
CA ASP A 12 3.11 -13.90 -1.90
C ASP A 12 3.63 -13.15 -3.14
N GLU A 13 4.94 -13.12 -3.33
CA GLU A 13 5.66 -12.43 -4.39
C GLU A 13 5.32 -12.95 -5.80
N THR A 14 4.67 -14.12 -5.91
CA THR A 14 4.18 -14.66 -7.19
C THR A 14 2.85 -14.03 -7.62
N CYS A 15 2.16 -13.35 -6.70
CA CYS A 15 0.91 -12.66 -6.99
C CYS A 15 1.15 -11.39 -7.84
N TRP A 16 0.38 -11.27 -8.91
CA TRP A 16 0.34 -10.10 -9.77
C TRP A 16 -1.07 -9.49 -9.82
N SER A 17 -1.13 -8.17 -9.99
CA SER A 17 -2.40 -7.52 -10.29
C SER A 17 -2.92 -7.95 -11.66
N ASP A 18 -4.23 -8.08 -11.76
CA ASP A 18 -4.94 -8.23 -13.02
C ASP A 18 -5.03 -6.85 -13.69
N THR A 19 -4.30 -6.69 -14.81
CA THR A 19 -4.22 -5.43 -15.54
C THR A 19 -5.54 -5.08 -16.23
N GLU A 20 -6.32 -6.06 -16.67
CA GLU A 20 -7.61 -5.81 -17.30
C GLU A 20 -8.64 -5.40 -16.26
N TYR A 21 -8.63 -6.05 -15.09
CA TYR A 21 -9.44 -5.60 -13.96
C TYR A 21 -9.07 -4.17 -13.54
N CYS A 22 -7.78 -3.84 -13.45
CA CYS A 22 -7.37 -2.47 -13.13
C CYS A 22 -7.82 -1.46 -14.20
N ARG A 23 -7.82 -1.82 -15.48
CA ARG A 23 -8.28 -0.97 -16.58
C ARG A 23 -9.79 -0.75 -16.56
N THR A 24 -10.56 -1.82 -16.42
CA THR A 24 -12.04 -1.79 -16.43
C THR A 24 -12.63 -1.11 -15.20
N THR A 25 -11.93 -1.14 -14.07
CA THR A 25 -12.32 -0.43 -12.83
C THR A 25 -11.67 0.93 -12.66
N GLU A 26 -11.00 1.44 -13.70
CA GLU A 26 -10.33 2.75 -13.73
C GLU A 26 -9.27 2.94 -12.61
N ASN A 27 -8.68 1.84 -12.16
CA ASN A 27 -7.64 1.80 -11.15
C ASN A 27 -6.26 2.09 -11.75
N TRP A 28 -6.12 3.27 -12.35
CA TRP A 28 -4.97 3.69 -13.15
C TRP A 28 -3.63 3.67 -12.40
N TYR A 29 -3.65 3.99 -11.11
CA TYR A 29 -2.44 3.90 -10.27
C TYR A 29 -1.92 2.47 -10.17
N TYR A 30 -2.80 1.50 -9.87
CA TYR A 30 -2.39 0.09 -9.78
C TYR A 30 -1.99 -0.46 -11.15
N LEU A 31 -2.70 -0.08 -12.22
CA LEU A 31 -2.35 -0.46 -13.58
C LEU A 31 -0.94 0.01 -13.94
N SER A 32 -0.68 1.31 -13.82
CA SER A 32 0.61 1.91 -14.17
C SER A 32 1.77 1.32 -13.37
N LYS A 33 1.59 1.06 -12.06
CA LYS A 33 2.61 0.41 -11.24
C LYS A 33 2.88 -1.04 -11.66
N THR A 34 1.83 -1.77 -12.02
CA THR A 34 1.95 -3.17 -12.46
C THR A 34 2.65 -3.27 -13.81
N GLU A 35 2.26 -2.43 -14.79
CA GLU A 35 2.88 -2.43 -16.12
C GLU A 35 4.34 -1.96 -16.06
N ALA A 36 4.64 -0.91 -15.28
CA ALA A 36 6.01 -0.43 -15.12
C ALA A 36 6.94 -1.47 -14.50
N GLU A 37 6.48 -2.22 -13.48
CA GLU A 37 7.27 -3.29 -12.88
C GLU A 37 7.51 -4.45 -13.87
N ARG A 38 6.48 -4.88 -14.60
CA ARG A 38 6.61 -5.92 -15.62
C ARG A 38 7.59 -5.54 -16.71
N GLU A 39 7.50 -4.30 -17.21
CA GLU A 39 8.38 -3.79 -18.24
C GLU A 39 9.83 -3.71 -17.76
N ALA A 40 10.06 -3.20 -16.53
CA ALA A 40 11.40 -3.14 -15.95
C ALA A 40 12.03 -4.55 -15.84
N LEU A 41 11.27 -5.54 -15.37
CA LEU A 41 11.74 -6.93 -15.25
C LEU A 41 11.94 -7.59 -16.61
N GLU A 42 11.16 -7.26 -17.63
CA GLU A 42 11.34 -7.79 -18.98
C GLU A 42 12.57 -7.21 -19.66
N LEU A 43 12.79 -5.89 -19.55
CA LEU A 43 13.90 -5.17 -20.17
C LEU A 43 15.27 -5.66 -19.71
N VAL A 44 15.38 -6.16 -18.48
CA VAL A 44 16.65 -6.65 -17.94
C VAL A 44 16.94 -8.12 -18.25
N LYS A 45 15.97 -8.87 -18.78
CA LYS A 45 16.18 -10.27 -19.17
C LYS A 45 17.25 -10.36 -20.26
N GLY A 46 18.35 -11.04 -19.96
CA GLY A 46 19.49 -11.19 -20.86
C GLY A 46 20.42 -9.98 -20.92
N SER A 47 20.22 -9.00 -20.05
CA SER A 47 21.17 -7.90 -19.82
C SER A 47 22.15 -8.23 -18.69
N GLU A 48 23.17 -7.38 -18.49
CA GLU A 48 24.09 -7.46 -17.34
C GLU A 48 23.52 -6.76 -16.08
N LEU A 49 22.33 -6.16 -16.16
CA LEU A 49 21.70 -5.49 -15.04
C LEU A 49 20.97 -6.49 -14.16
N ASP A 50 21.19 -6.37 -12.85
CA ASP A 50 20.43 -7.07 -11.82
C ASP A 50 19.36 -6.14 -11.23
N VAL A 51 18.14 -6.63 -11.08
CA VAL A 51 16.99 -5.86 -10.61
C VAL A 51 16.21 -6.65 -9.57
N VAL A 52 16.04 -6.02 -8.42
CA VAL A 52 15.16 -6.47 -7.34
C VAL A 52 14.03 -5.46 -7.16
N SER A 53 12.80 -5.97 -7.10
CA SER A 53 11.60 -5.17 -6.85
C SER A 53 11.20 -5.21 -5.38
N ILE A 54 11.08 -4.06 -4.73
CA ILE A 54 10.42 -3.95 -3.42
C ILE A 54 9.00 -3.43 -3.62
N CYS A 55 8.01 -4.20 -3.16
CA CYS A 55 6.59 -3.94 -3.34
C CYS A 55 5.96 -3.49 -2.01
N PRO A 56 6.04 -2.19 -1.64
CA PRO A 56 5.44 -1.72 -0.41
C PRO A 56 3.92 -1.63 -0.48
N THR A 57 3.30 -1.74 0.69
CA THR A 57 1.88 -1.44 0.91
C THR A 57 1.69 0.04 1.27
N LEU A 58 0.62 0.43 1.99
CA LEU A 58 0.42 1.83 2.35
C LEU A 58 1.52 2.29 3.31
N VAL A 59 2.45 3.11 2.80
CA VAL A 59 3.61 3.59 3.56
C VAL A 59 3.20 4.76 4.46
N LEU A 60 3.37 4.61 5.76
CA LEU A 60 3.11 5.63 6.77
C LEU A 60 4.37 5.87 7.62
N GLY A 61 4.46 7.01 8.29
CA GLY A 61 5.56 7.31 9.20
C GLY A 61 5.96 8.78 9.20
N PRO A 62 7.08 9.13 9.87
CA PRO A 62 7.57 10.49 9.96
C PRO A 62 7.87 11.10 8.58
N ILE A 63 7.44 12.35 8.37
CA ILE A 63 7.66 13.09 7.11
C ILE A 63 8.88 13.99 7.27
N LEU A 64 9.93 13.76 6.48
CA LEU A 64 11.14 14.59 6.50
C LEU A 64 11.03 15.85 5.63
N ARG A 65 10.07 15.88 4.70
CA ARG A 65 9.84 17.01 3.79
C ARG A 65 8.77 17.95 4.36
N SER A 66 8.79 19.21 3.93
CA SER A 66 7.75 20.20 4.27
C SER A 66 6.40 19.96 3.57
N THR A 67 6.32 18.98 2.67
CA THR A 67 5.11 18.63 1.92
C THR A 67 4.62 17.24 2.29
N VAL A 68 3.29 17.09 2.29
CA VAL A 68 2.62 15.82 2.60
C VAL A 68 2.49 14.97 1.34
N ASN A 69 2.83 13.69 1.41
CA ASN A 69 2.63 12.74 0.31
C ASN A 69 1.20 12.15 0.32
N ALA A 70 0.82 11.44 -0.75
CA ALA A 70 -0.53 10.89 -0.89
C ALA A 70 -0.92 9.92 0.25
N SER A 71 0.00 9.08 0.72
CA SER A 71 -0.26 8.11 1.79
C SER A 71 -0.46 8.79 3.14
N SER A 72 0.32 9.82 3.46
CA SER A 72 0.13 10.60 4.68
C SER A 72 -1.14 11.44 4.61
N LEU A 73 -1.52 11.93 3.43
CA LEU A 73 -2.81 12.61 3.23
C LEU A 73 -3.99 11.68 3.52
N PHE A 74 -3.87 10.39 3.20
CA PHE A 74 -4.86 9.37 3.59
C PHE A 74 -5.03 9.28 5.10
N LEU A 75 -3.97 9.43 5.90
CA LEU A 75 -4.07 9.47 7.36
C LEU A 75 -4.69 10.80 7.83
N LEU A 76 -4.21 11.93 7.30
CA LEU A 76 -4.66 13.27 7.68
C LEU A 76 -6.14 13.51 7.37
N ARG A 77 -6.72 12.83 6.37
CA ARG A 77 -8.14 12.98 6.04
C ARG A 77 -9.05 12.67 7.24
N PHE A 78 -8.64 11.76 8.13
CA PHE A 78 -9.42 11.40 9.32
C PHE A 78 -9.36 12.43 10.44
N LEU A 79 -8.33 13.29 10.44
CA LEU A 79 -8.15 14.37 11.40
C LEU A 79 -8.74 15.69 10.89
N LYS A 80 -8.91 15.83 9.57
CA LYS A 80 -9.43 17.05 8.96
C LYS A 80 -10.95 17.13 9.13
N GLU A 81 -11.44 18.29 9.54
CA GLU A 81 -12.87 18.54 9.70
C GLU A 81 -13.62 18.28 8.38
N GLY A 82 -14.67 17.46 8.40
CA GLY A 82 -15.61 17.33 7.28
C GLY A 82 -15.95 15.92 6.81
N LEU A 83 -15.30 14.87 7.32
CA LEU A 83 -15.73 13.50 7.02
C LEU A 83 -16.93 13.11 7.89
N GLU A 84 -18.11 12.96 7.28
CA GLU A 84 -19.31 12.50 7.99
C GLU A 84 -19.31 10.99 8.23
N SER A 85 -18.81 10.23 7.26
CA SER A 85 -18.70 8.77 7.29
C SER A 85 -17.37 8.31 6.71
N VAL A 86 -16.97 7.12 7.11
CA VAL A 86 -15.84 6.39 6.53
C VAL A 86 -16.24 4.94 6.30
N GLU A 87 -15.86 4.41 5.14
CA GLU A 87 -15.98 2.99 4.86
C GLU A 87 -14.91 2.20 5.60
N ASN A 88 -15.30 1.06 6.18
CA ASN A 88 -14.40 0.25 7.00
C ASN A 88 -13.58 -0.72 6.15
N TRP A 89 -12.60 -0.21 5.42
CA TRP A 89 -11.68 -1.01 4.63
C TRP A 89 -10.54 -1.57 5.50
N LEU A 90 -10.11 -2.79 5.16
CA LEU A 90 -8.86 -3.37 5.64
C LEU A 90 -7.72 -2.87 4.76
N SER A 91 -6.65 -2.36 5.37
CA SER A 91 -5.46 -1.88 4.67
C SER A 91 -4.21 -2.54 5.23
N TRP A 92 -3.27 -2.86 4.36
CA TRP A 92 -1.91 -3.24 4.73
C TRP A 92 -1.04 -2.00 4.79
N ILE A 93 -0.27 -1.87 5.86
CA ILE A 93 0.61 -0.73 6.12
C ILE A 93 2.04 -1.19 6.37
N VAL A 94 2.98 -0.29 6.09
CA VAL A 94 4.40 -0.43 6.42
C VAL A 94 4.95 0.91 6.91
N ASP A 95 5.85 0.88 7.90
CA ASP A 95 6.57 2.09 8.32
C ASP A 95 7.59 2.50 7.24
N VAL A 96 7.70 3.79 6.98
CA VAL A 96 8.66 4.35 6.00
C VAL A 96 10.10 3.97 6.32
N ARG A 97 10.45 3.78 7.59
CA ARG A 97 11.79 3.37 8.03
C ARG A 97 12.04 1.90 7.71
N ASP A 98 11.06 1.02 7.97
CA ASP A 98 11.13 -0.40 7.61
C ASP A 98 11.29 -0.57 6.09
N LEU A 99 10.57 0.24 5.30
CA LEU A 99 10.73 0.24 3.84
C LEU A 99 12.14 0.69 3.42
N ALA A 100 12.68 1.73 4.06
CA ALA A 100 14.03 2.21 3.77
C ALA A 100 15.09 1.14 4.11
N GLU A 101 14.93 0.47 5.25
CA GLU A 101 15.80 -0.65 5.65
C GLU A 101 15.68 -1.82 4.67
N ALA A 102 14.47 -2.19 4.24
CA ALA A 102 14.25 -3.25 3.26
C ALA A 102 14.94 -2.94 1.91
N LEU A 103 14.88 -1.69 1.45
CA LEU A 103 15.58 -1.25 0.23
C LEU A 103 17.10 -1.37 0.36
N ILE A 104 17.66 -0.94 1.51
CA ILE A 104 19.10 -1.05 1.78
C ILE A 104 19.52 -2.52 1.83
N LEU A 105 18.77 -3.35 2.58
CA LEU A 105 19.06 -4.78 2.71
C LEU A 105 19.02 -5.50 1.36
N ALA A 106 18.02 -5.24 0.54
CA ALA A 106 17.93 -5.84 -0.80
C ALA A 106 19.08 -5.39 -1.71
N PHE A 107 19.54 -4.15 -1.58
CA PHE A 107 20.68 -3.66 -2.35
C PHE A 107 22.02 -4.23 -1.88
N GLU A 108 22.21 -4.41 -0.58
CA GLU A 108 23.49 -4.86 0.00
C GLU A 108 23.69 -6.37 -0.05
N LYS A 109 22.62 -7.17 -0.20
CA LYS A 109 22.67 -8.62 -0.23
C LYS A 109 22.84 -9.14 -1.67
N PRO A 110 24.00 -9.73 -2.03
CA PRO A 110 24.22 -10.26 -3.37
C PRO A 110 23.26 -11.41 -3.75
N GLU A 111 22.64 -12.05 -2.75
CA GLU A 111 21.67 -13.13 -2.95
C GLU A 111 20.22 -12.63 -3.06
N ALA A 112 19.97 -11.31 -2.95
CA ALA A 112 18.64 -10.76 -3.13
C ALA A 112 18.21 -10.87 -4.59
N GLU A 113 17.05 -11.46 -4.84
CA GLU A 113 16.55 -11.67 -6.20
C GLU A 113 15.03 -11.51 -6.29
N GLY A 114 14.55 -11.17 -7.48
CA GLY A 114 13.13 -11.15 -7.77
C GLY A 114 12.37 -10.01 -7.09
N ARG A 115 11.30 -10.34 -6.37
CA ARG A 115 10.37 -9.38 -5.78
C ARG A 115 10.30 -9.63 -4.28
N TYR A 116 10.03 -8.60 -3.50
CA TYR A 116 9.77 -8.72 -2.05
C TYR A 116 8.57 -7.86 -1.67
N ILE A 117 7.56 -8.47 -1.06
CA ILE A 117 6.44 -7.71 -0.49
C ILE A 117 6.90 -7.05 0.81
N CYS A 118 6.78 -5.73 0.88
CA CYS A 118 7.15 -4.95 2.05
C CYS A 118 5.88 -4.50 2.80
N MET A 119 5.45 -5.33 3.75
CA MET A 119 4.29 -5.07 4.61
C MET A 119 4.60 -5.42 6.06
N SER A 120 3.97 -4.72 7.00
CA SER A 120 4.17 -4.94 8.44
C SER A 120 2.87 -5.35 9.14
N HIS A 121 1.79 -4.59 8.94
CA HIS A 121 0.55 -4.81 9.67
C HIS A 121 -0.70 -4.64 8.80
N MET A 122 -1.77 -5.33 9.19
CA MET A 122 -3.12 -5.09 8.69
C MET A 122 -3.89 -4.22 9.68
N ILE A 123 -4.60 -3.23 9.18
CA ILE A 123 -5.40 -2.34 10.00
C ILE A 123 -6.75 -2.05 9.35
N LYS A 124 -7.82 -2.16 10.14
CA LYS A 124 -9.13 -1.68 9.74
C LYS A 124 -9.22 -0.17 9.91
N THR A 125 -9.91 0.48 9.00
CA THR A 125 -10.09 1.93 9.05
C THR A 125 -10.73 2.40 10.35
N GLU A 126 -11.68 1.65 10.92
CA GLU A 126 -12.26 1.98 12.23
C GLU A 126 -11.22 1.93 13.37
N SER A 127 -10.37 0.91 13.39
CA SER A 127 -9.34 0.76 14.41
C SER A 127 -8.30 1.86 14.30
N LEU A 128 -7.96 2.28 13.07
CA LEU A 128 -7.11 3.44 12.83
C LEU A 128 -7.74 4.72 13.38
N VAL A 129 -9.04 4.95 13.12
CA VAL A 129 -9.76 6.12 13.63
C VAL A 129 -9.83 6.11 15.17
N ASP A 130 -10.06 4.95 15.78
CA ASP A 130 -10.14 4.83 17.23
C ASP A 130 -8.77 5.07 17.90
N MET A 131 -7.67 4.59 17.31
CA MET A 131 -6.32 4.95 17.76
C MET A 131 -6.07 6.45 17.62
N LEU A 132 -6.42 7.06 16.49
CA LEU A 132 -6.25 8.50 16.30
C LEU A 132 -7.05 9.30 17.32
N LYS A 133 -8.29 8.90 17.64
CA LYS A 133 -9.13 9.53 18.68
C LYS A 133 -8.49 9.45 20.06
N SER A 134 -7.86 8.33 20.39
CA SER A 134 -7.17 8.14 21.67
C SER A 134 -5.99 9.09 21.80
N GLU A 135 -5.18 9.21 20.75
CA GLU A 135 -3.96 10.03 20.75
C GLU A 135 -4.25 11.53 20.55
N TYR A 136 -5.27 11.89 19.77
CA TYR A 136 -5.58 13.26 19.37
C TYR A 136 -7.06 13.63 19.62
N PRO A 137 -7.54 13.58 20.88
CA PRO A 137 -8.97 13.64 21.21
C PRO A 137 -9.67 14.96 20.83
N HIS A 138 -8.91 16.02 20.57
CA HIS A 138 -9.45 17.36 20.26
C HIS A 138 -9.84 17.55 18.79
N TYR A 139 -9.53 16.60 17.91
CA TYR A 139 -9.94 16.65 16.50
C TYR A 139 -11.37 16.14 16.28
N LYS A 140 -11.97 16.52 15.16
CA LYS A 140 -13.28 16.00 14.73
C LYS A 140 -13.07 14.76 13.87
N TYR A 141 -13.70 13.66 14.27
CA TYR A 141 -13.62 12.38 13.57
C TYR A 141 -14.96 11.99 12.91
N PRO A 142 -14.93 11.08 11.92
CA PRO A 142 -16.14 10.53 11.33
C PRO A 142 -17.10 9.95 12.37
N LYS A 143 -18.39 10.30 12.25
CA LYS A 143 -19.44 9.90 13.19
C LYS A 143 -20.14 8.60 12.80
N LYS A 144 -20.28 8.33 11.50
CA LYS A 144 -20.99 7.16 10.97
C LYS A 144 -20.03 6.11 10.42
N LYS A 145 -20.25 4.87 10.83
CA LYS A 145 -19.63 3.68 10.23
C LYS A 145 -20.47 3.28 9.02
N ALA A 146 -19.93 3.34 7.80
CA ALA A 146 -20.63 2.76 6.65
C ALA A 146 -20.36 1.25 6.64
N SER A 147 -21.42 0.44 6.63
CA SER A 147 -21.32 -1.00 6.39
C SER A 147 -20.94 -1.24 4.93
N LEU A 148 -20.08 -2.23 4.67
CA LEU A 148 -19.70 -2.66 3.32
C LEU A 148 -20.94 -2.86 2.45
N SER A 149 -21.10 -2.06 1.39
CA SER A 149 -21.81 -2.53 0.21
C SER A 149 -20.86 -3.53 -0.45
N ALA A 150 -21.21 -4.81 -0.40
CA ALA A 150 -20.49 -5.87 -1.07
C ALA A 150 -20.29 -5.51 -2.55
N ILE A 151 -19.03 -5.51 -2.99
CA ILE A 151 -18.64 -5.64 -4.39
C ILE A 151 -18.04 -7.03 -4.53
#